data_AF-B0DZ93-F1
#
_entry.id   AF-B0DZ93-F1
#
_cell.length_a   1.000
_cell.length_b   1.000
_cell.length_c   1.000
_cell.angle_alpha   90.00
_cell.angle_beta   90.00
_cell.angle_gamma   90.00
#
_symmetry.space_group_name_H-M   'P 1'
#
loop_
_entity.id
_entity.type
_entity.pdbx_description
1 polymer ?
#
loop_
_entity_poly.entity_id
_entity_poly.type
_entity_poly.pdbx_seq_one_letter_code
_entity_poly.pdbx_strand_id
1 'polypeptide(L)'
;MSWRLVISFMHADKVLGGPVGGGPMREVYHPSGNMLVDDDLTDLELDLLCGTYICHTGEGPVVAYKSWFPPAILFEKRDCAENYGRWTEYREARYRRRLLDIEQHGAQPEPVSRWRDQLRGFKETRSLNQNMEKLALNFLNEHHPDMAHLTCEWISKEK
;
A
#
# COMPACT_ATOMS: atom_id res chain seq x y z
N MET A 1 0.85 0.04 4.18
CA MET A 1 1.89 1.00 4.61
C MET A 1 1.26 2.14 5.43
N SER A 2 0.16 2.73 4.96
CA SER A 2 -0.64 3.75 5.67
C SER A 2 -0.99 3.39 7.13
N TRP A 3 -1.38 2.15 7.42
CA TRP A 3 -1.72 1.71 8.79
C TRP A 3 -0.64 2.06 9.83
N ARG A 4 0.65 1.97 9.47
CA ARG A 4 1.75 2.24 10.40
C ARG A 4 1.86 3.73 10.75
N LEU A 5 1.48 4.60 9.81
CA LEU A 5 1.44 6.04 10.01
C LEU A 5 0.31 6.43 10.97
N VAL A 6 -0.72 5.60 11.07
CA VAL A 6 -1.93 5.85 11.86
C VAL A 6 -1.87 5.21 13.25
N ILE A 7 -1.24 4.03 13.39
CA ILE A 7 -1.27 3.26 14.65
C ILE A 7 -0.68 4.00 15.85
N SER A 8 0.25 4.95 15.61
CA SER A 8 0.83 5.76 16.67
C SER A 8 -0.10 6.87 17.17
N PHE A 9 -1.19 7.16 16.46
CA PHE A 9 -2.13 8.25 16.76
C PHE A 9 -3.55 7.77 17.04
N MET A 10 -3.87 6.49 16.78
CA MET A 10 -5.19 5.91 17.08
C MET A 10 -5.21 5.10 18.36
N HIS A 11 -6.28 5.25 19.15
CA HIS A 11 -6.56 4.39 20.29
C HIS A 11 -7.23 3.08 19.83
N ALA A 12 -6.91 1.96 20.47
CA ALA A 12 -7.48 0.66 20.13
C ALA A 12 -9.01 0.66 20.16
N ASP A 13 -9.62 1.39 21.11
CA ASP A 13 -11.08 1.48 21.27
C ASP A 13 -11.78 2.09 20.05
N LYS A 14 -11.08 2.93 19.26
CA LYS A 14 -11.63 3.49 18.02
C LYS A 14 -11.71 2.45 16.91
N VAL A 15 -10.79 1.50 16.88
CA VAL A 15 -10.78 0.41 15.90
C VAL A 15 -11.84 -0.64 16.24
N LEU A 16 -12.04 -0.91 17.53
CA LEU A 16 -13.01 -1.91 18.00
C LEU A 16 -14.47 -1.48 17.86
N GLY A 17 -14.73 -0.19 17.58
CA GLY A 17 -16.09 0.34 17.37
C GLY A 17 -16.79 -0.16 16.10
N GLY A 18 -16.05 -0.82 15.20
CA GLY A 18 -16.54 -1.22 13.88
C GLY A 18 -16.57 -0.06 12.88
N PRO A 19 -16.99 -0.33 11.63
CA PRO A 19 -17.03 0.68 10.58
C PRO A 19 -18.04 1.77 10.92
N VAL A 20 -17.64 3.02 10.68
CA VAL A 20 -18.45 4.21 10.94
C VAL A 20 -19.43 4.47 9.80
N GLY A 21 -19.03 4.14 8.56
CA GLY A 21 -19.78 4.41 7.35
C GLY A 21 -19.86 5.88 6.95
N GLY A 22 -20.56 6.15 5.84
CA GLY A 22 -20.68 7.50 5.26
C GLY A 22 -19.55 7.88 4.29
N GLY A 23 -18.54 7.03 4.13
CA GLY A 23 -17.49 7.12 3.12
C GLY A 23 -17.48 5.91 2.18
N PRO A 24 -16.43 5.72 1.37
CA PRO A 24 -16.24 4.49 0.61
C PRO A 24 -16.11 3.31 1.58
N MET A 25 -16.68 2.17 1.20
CA MET A 25 -16.65 0.93 1.97
C MET A 25 -15.94 -0.16 1.18
N ARG A 26 -15.19 -0.99 1.88
CA ARG A 26 -14.55 -2.19 1.33
C ARG A 26 -15.36 -3.41 1.72
N GLU A 27 -15.72 -4.22 0.73
CA GLU A 27 -16.47 -5.46 0.92
C GLU A 27 -15.57 -6.67 0.63
N VAL A 28 -15.60 -7.66 1.52
CA VAL A 28 -14.91 -8.94 1.36
C VAL A 28 -15.90 -10.07 1.59
N TYR A 29 -16.09 -10.90 0.57
CA TYR A 29 -16.93 -12.09 0.66
C TYR A 29 -16.16 -13.22 1.33
N HIS A 30 -16.58 -13.60 2.54
CA HIS A 30 -15.99 -14.72 3.26
C HIS A 30 -16.53 -16.05 2.71
N PRO A 31 -15.72 -17.12 2.62
CA PRO A 31 -16.16 -18.44 2.13
C PRO A 31 -17.36 -19.04 2.89
N SER A 32 -17.63 -18.58 4.12
CA SER A 32 -18.81 -18.98 4.90
C SER A 32 -20.13 -18.36 4.40
N GLY A 33 -20.10 -17.55 3.34
CA GLY A 33 -21.27 -16.84 2.80
C GLY A 33 -21.55 -15.48 3.46
N ASN A 34 -20.75 -15.07 4.45
CA ASN A 34 -20.90 -13.76 5.09
C ASN A 34 -20.14 -12.69 4.31
N MET A 35 -20.73 -11.50 4.19
CA MET A 35 -20.05 -10.32 3.68
C MET A 35 -19.44 -9.54 4.84
N LEU A 36 -18.12 -9.36 4.80
CA LEU A 36 -17.41 -8.49 5.73
C LEU A 36 -17.30 -7.11 5.09
N VAL A 37 -17.61 -6.06 5.85
CA VAL A 37 -17.58 -4.68 5.38
C VAL A 37 -16.74 -3.86 6.35
N ASP A 38 -15.86 -3.03 5.81
CA ASP A 38 -15.06 -2.08 6.56
C ASP A 38 -15.01 -0.72 5.83
N ASP A 39 -14.68 0.35 6.53
CA ASP A 39 -14.45 1.65 5.89
C ASP A 39 -13.19 1.56 5.00
N ASP A 40 -13.25 2.09 3.77
CA ASP A 40 -12.07 2.23 2.91
C ASP A 40 -11.52 3.66 2.97
N LEU A 41 -10.24 3.82 2.65
CA LEU A 41 -9.61 5.13 2.57
C LEU A 41 -9.70 5.69 1.15
N THR A 42 -10.14 6.94 1.04
CA THR A 42 -10.04 7.71 -0.20
C THR A 42 -8.58 8.03 -0.54
N ASP A 43 -8.31 8.32 -1.81
CA ASP A 43 -6.98 8.79 -2.25
C ASP A 43 -6.53 10.05 -1.48
N LEU A 44 -7.47 10.95 -1.18
CA LEU A 44 -7.21 12.15 -0.41
C LEU A 44 -6.79 11.82 1.03
N GLU A 45 -7.47 10.89 1.69
CA GLU A 45 -7.09 10.45 3.04
C GLU A 45 -5.73 9.78 3.04
N LEU A 46 -5.42 8.94 2.03
CA LEU A 46 -4.10 8.35 1.87
C LEU A 46 -3.01 9.43 1.69
N ASP A 47 -3.27 10.46 0.89
CA ASP A 47 -2.36 11.59 0.70
C ASP A 47 -2.14 12.38 1.99
N LEU A 48 -3.21 12.63 2.76
CA LEU A 48 -3.12 13.28 4.07
C LEU A 48 -2.28 12.45 5.05
N LEU A 49 -2.49 11.13 5.09
CA LEU A 49 -1.71 10.22 5.93
C LEU A 49 -0.24 10.19 5.56
N CYS A 50 0.09 10.24 4.26
CA CYS A 50 1.46 10.32 3.78
C CYS A 50 2.11 11.70 3.98
N GLY A 51 1.33 12.70 4.41
CA GLY A 51 1.77 14.08 4.60
C GLY A 51 2.13 14.74 3.27
N THR A 52 1.27 14.57 2.26
CA THR A 52 1.45 15.13 0.92
C THR A 52 1.13 16.63 0.88
N TYR A 53 2.01 17.39 0.24
CA TYR A 53 1.89 18.82 -0.06
C TYR A 53 1.84 19.03 -1.55
N ILE A 54 1.03 20.01 -1.96
CA ILE A 54 1.00 20.56 -3.32
C ILE A 54 1.86 21.83 -3.30
N CYS A 55 3.02 21.79 -3.94
CA CYS A 55 3.94 22.92 -4.01
C CYS A 55 3.78 23.64 -5.35
N HIS A 56 3.37 24.90 -5.32
CA HIS A 56 3.37 25.76 -6.50
C HIS A 56 4.81 26.16 -6.86
N THR A 57 5.20 25.97 -8.12
CA THR A 57 6.57 26.28 -8.58
C THR A 57 6.77 27.75 -8.93
N GLY A 58 5.70 28.56 -8.96
CA GLY A 58 5.73 29.95 -9.41
C GLY A 58 5.76 30.11 -10.94
N GLU A 59 5.89 29.02 -11.69
CA GLU A 59 5.90 28.99 -13.15
C GLU A 59 4.62 28.31 -13.69
N GLY A 60 3.61 29.13 -13.99
CA GLY A 60 2.37 28.67 -14.63
C GLY A 60 1.59 27.63 -13.79
N PRO A 61 0.87 26.69 -14.43
CA PRO A 61 0.03 25.70 -13.74
C PRO A 61 0.81 24.50 -13.19
N VAL A 62 2.15 24.52 -13.20
CA VAL A 62 2.96 23.38 -12.76
C VAL A 62 2.96 23.30 -11.24
N VAL A 63 2.54 22.16 -10.70
CA VAL A 63 2.62 21.85 -9.27
C VAL A 63 3.52 20.64 -9.04
N ALA A 64 4.29 20.68 -7.97
CA ALA A 64 5.10 19.57 -7.51
C ALA A 64 4.44 18.93 -6.28
N TYR A 65 4.21 17.62 -6.33
CA TYR A 65 3.74 16.86 -5.18
C TYR A 65 4.94 16.36 -4.38
N LYS A 66 4.96 16.67 -3.09
CA LYS A 66 5.99 16.20 -2.13
C LYS A 66 5.33 15.63 -0.90
N SER A 67 5.91 14.61 -0.28
CA SER A 67 5.33 13.97 0.91
C SER A 67 6.37 13.54 1.93
N TRP A 68 5.98 13.50 3.20
CA TRP A 68 6.86 13.07 4.30
C TRP A 68 7.20 11.58 4.25
N PHE A 69 6.23 10.77 3.81
CA PHE A 69 6.32 9.33 3.59
C PHE A 69 5.95 8.97 2.15
N PRO A 70 6.35 7.79 1.64
CA PRO A 70 6.06 7.42 0.26
C PRO A 70 4.54 7.39 0.01
N PRO A 71 4.01 7.93 -1.10
CA PRO A 71 2.58 7.84 -1.40
C PRO A 71 2.09 6.40 -1.52
N ALA A 72 0.89 6.09 -1.02
CA ALA A 72 0.33 4.73 -1.02
C ALA A 72 0.23 4.12 -2.43
N ILE A 73 -0.17 4.93 -3.42
CA ILE A 73 -0.30 4.53 -4.82
C ILE A 73 1.00 3.99 -5.43
N LEU A 74 2.17 4.36 -4.90
CA LEU A 74 3.45 3.85 -5.40
C LEU A 74 3.69 2.38 -5.06
N PHE A 75 3.02 1.82 -4.05
CA PHE A 75 3.13 0.40 -3.71
C PHE A 75 2.38 -0.51 -4.68
N GLU A 76 1.36 0.02 -5.34
CA GLU A 76 0.57 -0.70 -6.34
C GLU A 76 1.19 -0.64 -7.75
N LYS A 77 2.26 0.15 -7.93
CA LYS A 77 2.94 0.22 -9.22
C LYS A 77 3.75 -1.04 -9.49
N ARG A 78 3.67 -1.54 -10.73
CA ARG A 78 4.42 -2.72 -11.21
C ARG A 78 5.93 -2.60 -11.08
N ASP A 79 6.46 -1.37 -11.03
CA ASP A 79 7.88 -1.11 -10.86
C ASP A 79 8.31 -0.95 -9.39
N CYS A 80 7.42 -1.20 -8.43
CA CYS A 80 7.72 -1.26 -7.00
C CYS A 80 8.14 -2.68 -6.59
N ALA A 81 9.36 -2.80 -6.07
CA ALA A 81 9.86 -4.05 -5.48
C ALA A 81 9.57 -4.16 -3.98
N GLU A 82 9.17 -3.07 -3.34
CA GLU A 82 9.03 -2.97 -1.89
C GLU A 82 7.65 -3.40 -1.40
N ASN A 83 6.70 -3.73 -2.27
CA ASN A 83 5.39 -4.23 -1.87
C ASN A 83 5.47 -5.73 -1.50
N TYR A 84 5.68 -6.00 -0.21
CA TYR A 84 5.77 -7.36 0.34
C TYR A 84 4.41 -7.95 0.76
N GLY A 85 3.29 -7.25 0.52
CA GLY A 85 1.95 -7.63 0.98
C GLY A 85 1.73 -7.55 2.50
N ARG A 86 2.80 -7.39 3.29
CA ARG A 86 2.74 -7.22 4.75
C ARG A 86 3.80 -6.24 5.25
N TRP A 87 3.64 -5.80 6.49
CA TRP A 87 4.68 -5.06 7.19
C TRP A 87 5.79 -6.02 7.63
N THR A 88 7.05 -5.64 7.36
CA THR A 88 8.23 -6.45 7.69
C THR A 88 9.15 -5.66 8.59
N GLU A 89 10.05 -6.34 9.31
CA GLU A 89 11.10 -5.69 10.11
C GLU A 89 11.95 -4.74 9.27
N TYR A 90 12.21 -5.11 8.01
CA TYR A 90 12.89 -4.25 7.04
C TYR A 90 12.15 -2.92 6.81
N ARG A 91 10.81 -2.98 6.65
CA ARG A 91 9.98 -1.78 6.49
C ARG A 91 9.94 -0.95 7.77
N GLU A 92 9.87 -1.59 8.93
CA GLU A 92 9.94 -0.90 10.23
C GLU A 92 11.26 -0.15 10.39
N ALA A 93 12.39 -0.77 10.04
CA ALA A 93 13.70 -0.14 10.09
C ALA A 93 13.79 1.10 9.17
N ARG A 94 13.30 1.01 7.93
CA ARG A 94 13.24 2.16 7.02
C ARG A 94 12.33 3.27 7.54
N TYR A 95 11.16 2.93 8.08
CA TYR A 95 10.24 3.90 8.67
C TYR A 95 10.89 4.66 9.84
N ARG A 96 11.51 3.93 10.79
CA ARG A 96 12.22 4.55 11.93
C ARG A 96 13.39 5.41 11.50
N ARG A 97 14.15 4.97 10.48
CA ARG A 97 15.23 5.78 9.91
C ARG A 97 14.68 7.10 9.37
N ARG A 98 13.59 7.05 8.60
CA ARG A 98 12.98 8.26 8.04
C ARG A 98 12.46 9.19 9.14
N LEU A 99 11.83 8.67 10.20
CA LEU A 99 11.45 9.49 11.36
C LEU A 99 12.65 10.20 11.99
N LEU A 100 13.74 9.46 12.22
CA LEU A 100 14.98 10.03 12.75
C LEU A 100 15.51 11.15 11.84
N ASP A 101 15.49 10.94 10.52
CA ASP A 101 15.95 11.94 9.57
C ASP A 101 15.08 13.21 9.61
N ILE A 102 13.77 13.06 9.81
CA ILE A 102 12.83 14.18 9.95
C ILE A 102 13.09 14.94 11.25
N GLU A 103 13.20 14.22 12.38
CA GLU A 103 13.28 14.82 13.72
C GLU A 103 14.66 15.41 14.03
N GLN A 104 15.74 14.75 13.58
CA GLN A 104 17.11 15.08 14.02
C GLN A 104 18.00 15.59 12.89
N HIS A 105 17.68 15.32 11.64
CA HIS A 105 18.53 15.66 10.50
C HIS A 105 17.89 16.68 9.53
N GLY A 106 16.70 17.21 9.89
CA GLY A 106 16.05 18.27 9.13
C GLY A 106 15.59 17.83 7.74
N ALA A 107 15.30 16.54 7.55
CA ALA A 107 14.79 16.02 6.28
C ALA A 107 13.55 16.80 5.83
N GLN A 108 13.35 16.87 4.52
CA GLN A 108 12.23 17.57 3.89
C GLN A 108 11.30 16.58 3.19
N PRO A 109 10.04 16.95 2.91
CA PRO A 109 9.15 16.16 2.06
C PRO A 109 9.81 15.87 0.71
N GLU A 110 9.79 14.61 0.29
CA GLU A 110 10.43 14.17 -0.95
C GLU A 110 9.42 14.21 -2.11
N PRO A 111 9.85 14.56 -3.32
CA PRO A 111 9.00 14.46 -4.50
C PRO A 111 8.70 13.00 -4.87
N VAL A 112 7.58 12.78 -5.55
CA VAL A 112 7.12 11.45 -6.00
C VAL A 112 8.21 10.67 -6.76
N SER A 113 9.02 11.34 -7.57
CA SER A 113 10.13 10.72 -8.31
C SER A 113 11.17 10.10 -7.40
N ARG A 114 11.57 10.81 -6.32
CA ARG A 114 12.52 10.30 -5.32
C ARG A 114 11.96 9.11 -4.57
N TRP A 115 10.68 9.13 -4.24
CA TRP A 115 10.03 7.97 -3.63
C TRP A 115 10.01 6.76 -4.56
N ARG A 116 9.61 6.95 -5.82
CA ARG A 116 9.61 5.87 -6.82
C ARG A 116 11.00 5.24 -6.93
N ASP A 117 12.06 6.06 -6.99
CA ASP A 117 13.43 5.56 -7.10
C ASP A 117 13.85 4.75 -5.87
N GLN A 118 13.47 5.17 -4.66
CA GLN A 118 13.72 4.44 -3.42
C GLN A 118 12.91 3.13 -3.29
N LEU A 119 11.73 3.08 -3.91
CA LEU A 119 10.83 1.92 -3.89
C LEU A 119 11.05 0.94 -5.04
N ARG A 120 11.82 1.34 -6.05
CA ARG A 120 12.12 0.54 -7.24
C ARG A 120 12.78 -0.80 -6.87
N GLY A 121 13.67 -0.80 -5.88
CA GLY A 121 14.42 -1.97 -5.40
C GLY A 121 15.10 -2.78 -6.51
N PHE A 122 15.25 -4.09 -6.30
CA PHE A 122 15.96 -4.99 -7.21
C PHE A 122 15.10 -5.44 -8.39
N LYS A 123 15.73 -5.66 -9.55
CA LYS A 123 15.04 -6.09 -10.78
C LYS A 123 14.42 -7.47 -10.61
N GLU A 124 15.14 -8.35 -9.93
CA GLU A 124 14.76 -9.73 -9.63
C GLU A 124 13.49 -9.74 -8.78
N THR A 125 13.41 -8.90 -7.75
CA THR A 125 12.20 -8.75 -6.93
C THR A 125 11.01 -8.24 -7.73
N ARG A 126 11.20 -7.25 -8.63
CA ARG A 126 10.11 -6.80 -9.51
C ARG A 126 9.64 -7.90 -10.45
N SER A 127 10.58 -8.65 -11.02
CA SER A 127 10.27 -9.80 -11.88
C SER A 127 9.51 -10.88 -11.11
N LEU A 128 9.89 -11.14 -9.86
CA LEU A 128 9.16 -12.06 -9.00
C LEU A 128 7.75 -11.54 -8.72
N ASN A 129 7.59 -10.29 -8.27
CA ASN A 129 6.29 -9.69 -7.95
C ASN A 129 5.32 -9.75 -9.14
N GLN A 130 5.81 -9.45 -10.35
CA GLN A 130 5.00 -9.49 -11.58
C GLN A 130 4.56 -10.90 -11.99
N ASN A 131 5.32 -11.92 -11.59
CA ASN A 131 5.02 -13.32 -11.91
C ASN A 131 4.47 -14.08 -10.71
N MET A 132 4.37 -13.47 -9.52
CA MET A 132 4.11 -14.15 -8.25
C MET A 132 2.78 -14.90 -8.30
N GLU A 133 1.73 -14.25 -8.78
CA GLU A 133 0.41 -14.86 -8.90
C GLU A 133 0.42 -16.04 -9.88
N LYS A 134 1.03 -15.87 -11.06
CA LYS A 134 1.19 -16.95 -12.04
C LYS A 134 1.98 -18.14 -11.47
N LEU A 135 3.07 -17.87 -10.75
CA LEU A 135 3.91 -18.90 -10.14
C LEU A 135 3.17 -19.60 -9.00
N ALA A 136 2.44 -18.87 -8.17
CA ALA A 136 1.60 -19.44 -7.11
C ALA A 136 0.49 -20.31 -7.69
N LEU A 137 -0.17 -19.85 -8.76
CA LEU A 137 -1.19 -20.60 -9.47
C LEU A 137 -0.64 -21.91 -10.04
N ASN A 138 0.51 -21.85 -10.72
CA ASN A 138 1.16 -23.06 -11.25
C ASN A 138 1.50 -24.04 -10.12
N PHE A 139 2.07 -23.55 -9.02
CA PHE A 139 2.40 -24.38 -7.86
C PHE A 139 1.17 -25.08 -7.28
N LEU A 140 0.06 -24.34 -7.10
CA LEU A 140 -1.20 -24.88 -6.60
C LEU A 140 -1.78 -25.92 -7.57
N ASN A 141 -1.79 -25.65 -8.87
CA ASN A 141 -2.29 -26.60 -9.86
C ASN A 141 -1.46 -27.89 -9.93
N GLU A 142 -0.14 -27.80 -9.73
CA GLU A 142 0.75 -28.95 -9.74
C GLU A 142 0.63 -29.82 -8.47
N HIS A 143 0.48 -29.22 -7.29
CA HIS A 143 0.56 -29.93 -6.01
C HIS A 143 -0.80 -30.11 -5.31
N HIS A 144 -1.78 -29.28 -5.65
CA HIS A 144 -3.15 -29.26 -5.10
C HIS A 144 -4.20 -29.07 -6.21
N PRO A 145 -4.30 -30.01 -7.18
CA PRO A 145 -5.23 -29.90 -8.31
C PRO A 145 -6.69 -29.87 -7.86
N ASP A 146 -6.99 -30.36 -6.66
CA ASP A 146 -8.30 -30.25 -6.00
C ASP A 146 -8.71 -28.79 -5.75
N MET A 147 -7.76 -27.86 -5.59
CA MET A 147 -8.03 -26.43 -5.42
C MET A 147 -8.06 -25.63 -6.74
N ALA A 148 -7.83 -26.27 -7.89
CA ALA A 148 -7.75 -25.59 -9.19
C ALA A 148 -9.07 -24.89 -9.62
N HIS A 149 -10.22 -25.33 -9.08
CA HIS A 149 -11.51 -24.69 -9.34
C HIS A 149 -11.65 -23.33 -8.63
N LEU A 150 -11.01 -23.16 -7.46
CA LEU A 150 -11.04 -21.91 -6.70
C LEU A 150 -10.22 -20.81 -7.40
N THR A 151 -9.18 -21.18 -8.15
CA THR A 151 -8.30 -20.21 -8.80
C THR A 151 -8.88 -19.61 -10.09
N CYS A 152 -9.76 -20.34 -10.78
CA CYS A 152 -10.49 -19.85 -11.97
C CYS A 152 -11.56 -18.79 -11.64
N GLU A 153 -12.19 -18.86 -10.46
CA GLU A 153 -13.21 -17.89 -10.03
C GLU A 153 -12.63 -16.52 -9.66
N TRP A 154 -11.40 -16.48 -9.13
CA TRP A 154 -10.72 -15.21 -8.79
C TRP A 154 -10.28 -14.44 -10.04
N ILE A 155 -9.68 -15.12 -11.02
CA ILE A 155 -9.22 -14.50 -12.29
C ILE A 155 -10.40 -13.93 -13.11
N SER A 156 -11.61 -14.49 -12.94
CA SER A 156 -12.80 -14.05 -13.67
C SER A 156 -13.44 -12.78 -13.09
N LYS A 157 -13.13 -12.41 -11.84
CA LYS A 157 -13.70 -11.23 -11.15
C LYS A 157 -12.86 -9.95 -11.29
N GLU A 158 -11.65 -10.03 -11.83
CA GLU A 158 -10.75 -8.88 -12.04
C GLU A 158 -10.70 -8.36 -13.51
N LYS A 159 -11.61 -8.82 -14.38
CA LYS A 159 -11.84 -8.24 -15.71
C LYS A 159 -13.11 -7.42 -15.76
#